data_AF-A0AAV1YHS9-F1
#
_entry.id   AF-A0AAV1YHS9-F1
#
_cell.length_a   1.000
_cell.length_b   1.000
_cell.length_c   1.000
_cell.angle_alpha   90.00
_cell.angle_beta   90.00
_cell.angle_gamma   90.00
#
_symmetry.space_group_name_H-M   'P 1'
#
loop_
_entity.id
_entity.type
_entity.pdbx_description
1 polymer ?
#
loop_
_entity_poly.entity_id
_entity_poly.type
_entity_poly.pdbx_seq_one_letter_code
_entity_poly.pdbx_strand_id
1 'polypeptide(L)'
;MAMHLNLKPCHSQNLFLIFFAFLYFISLNMSDSAATPIDSAAAPIDSAASPTSTAPTVNIVFTEKPEGEDPEPYYIRILSAVLGSEEAAKEALLYSYKNAASGFSAKLTPQQVIGISKQPGVLKVVPSRTLQIHSGGTSTRPHSVQ
;
A
#
# COMPACT_ATOMS: atom_id res chain seq x y z
N MET A 1 -2.98 7.31 43.08
CA MET A 1 -3.13 8.70 42.61
C MET A 1 -2.06 8.95 41.55
N ALA A 2 -2.51 9.33 40.35
CA ALA A 2 -1.78 9.91 39.21
C ALA A 2 -0.44 9.28 38.77
N MET A 3 -0.48 8.49 37.70
CA MET A 3 0.68 8.31 36.81
C MET A 3 0.60 9.36 35.70
N HIS A 4 1.48 10.35 35.80
CA HIS A 4 1.63 11.47 34.88
C HIS A 4 2.42 11.00 33.65
N LEU A 5 1.74 10.72 32.54
CA LEU A 5 2.37 10.29 31.28
C LEU A 5 2.72 11.50 30.42
N ASN A 6 4.00 11.86 30.44
CA ASN A 6 4.61 12.85 29.58
C ASN A 6 4.94 12.19 28.22
N LEU A 7 4.10 12.43 27.20
CA LEU A 7 4.37 11.97 25.83
C LEU A 7 5.16 13.04 25.06
N LYS A 8 6.33 12.64 24.53
CA LYS A 8 7.20 13.49 23.71
C LYS A 8 6.50 13.90 22.40
N PRO A 9 6.72 15.14 21.92
CA PRO A 9 6.21 15.58 20.62
C PRO A 9 6.96 14.84 19.50
N CYS A 10 6.27 13.92 18.83
CA CYS A 10 6.84 13.10 17.77
C CYS A 10 6.94 13.92 16.46
N HIS A 11 8.15 13.99 15.92
CA HIS A 11 8.64 14.77 14.77
C HIS A 11 8.05 14.31 13.40
N SER A 12 6.75 14.00 13.33
CA SER A 12 6.06 13.51 12.12
C SER A 12 5.19 14.59 11.45
N GLN A 13 4.96 15.72 12.12
CA GLN A 13 4.05 16.80 11.68
C GLN A 13 4.56 17.53 10.43
N ASN A 14 5.88 17.74 10.32
CA ASN A 14 6.47 18.51 9.22
C ASN A 14 6.51 17.77 7.87
N LEU A 15 6.50 16.44 7.86
CA LEU A 15 6.51 15.67 6.62
C LEU A 15 5.13 15.65 5.95
N PHE A 16 4.05 15.59 6.75
CA PHE A 16 2.68 15.61 6.26
C PHE A 16 2.35 16.92 5.52
N LEU A 17 2.77 18.06 6.07
CA LEU A 17 2.55 19.37 5.45
C LEU A 17 3.18 19.49 4.05
N ILE A 18 4.34 18.84 3.84
CA ILE A 18 5.03 18.83 2.53
C ILE A 18 4.23 18.01 1.50
N PHE A 19 3.69 16.86 1.89
CA PHE A 19 2.85 16.03 1.00
C PHE A 19 1.55 16.74 0.61
N PHE A 20 0.88 17.42 1.55
CA PHE A 20 -0.34 18.19 1.24
C PHE A 20 -0.06 19.40 0.35
N ALA A 21 1.06 20.10 0.57
CA ALA A 21 1.49 21.18 -0.31
C ALA A 21 1.79 20.69 -1.73
N PHE A 22 2.37 19.50 -1.88
CA PHE A 22 2.69 18.92 -3.18
C PHE A 22 1.42 18.46 -3.94
N LEU A 23 0.47 17.83 -3.26
CA LEU A 23 -0.83 17.44 -3.86
C LEU A 23 -1.68 18.66 -4.24
N TYR A 24 -1.65 19.73 -3.44
CA TYR A 24 -2.30 21.00 -3.78
C TYR A 24 -1.67 21.65 -5.02
N PHE A 25 -0.34 21.59 -5.15
CA PHE A 25 0.38 22.15 -6.31
C PHE A 25 0.11 21.38 -7.62
N ILE A 26 -0.04 20.05 -7.55
CA ILE A 26 -0.41 19.22 -8.71
C ILE A 26 -1.84 19.55 -9.18
N SER A 27 -2.75 19.82 -8.24
CA SER A 27 -4.17 20.09 -8.55
C SER A 27 -4.38 21.42 -9.29
N LEU A 28 -3.51 22.41 -9.10
CA LEU A 28 -3.57 23.72 -9.78
C LEU A 28 -3.18 23.65 -11.28
N ASN A 29 -2.57 22.56 -11.75
CA ASN A 29 -2.13 22.43 -13.15
C ASN A 29 -3.14 21.74 -14.09
N MET A 30 -4.34 21.38 -13.61
CA MET A 30 -5.41 20.82 -14.46
C MET A 30 -6.66 21.69 -14.39
N SER A 31 -6.68 22.78 -15.15
CA SER A 31 -7.90 23.54 -15.44
C SER A 31 -7.78 24.24 -16.81
N ASP A 32 -7.92 23.45 -17.89
CA ASP A 32 -8.45 23.80 -19.24
C ASP A 32 -8.29 22.50 -20.10
N SER A 33 -9.18 21.99 -20.95
CA SER A 33 -10.38 22.51 -21.61
C SER A 33 -11.18 21.37 -22.26
N ALA A 34 -12.47 21.67 -22.48
CA ALA A 34 -13.39 21.29 -23.57
C ALA A 34 -13.75 19.81 -23.87
N ALA A 35 -15.06 19.59 -23.73
CA ALA A 35 -15.90 18.45 -24.09
C ALA A 35 -15.84 17.97 -25.55
N THR A 36 -16.19 16.70 -25.75
CA THR A 36 -17.00 16.24 -26.89
C THR A 36 -18.01 15.18 -26.42
N PRO A 37 -19.33 15.35 -26.66
CA PRO A 37 -20.34 14.34 -26.40
C PRO A 37 -20.80 13.70 -27.72
N ILE A 38 -20.51 12.44 -28.01
CA ILE A 38 -21.17 11.75 -29.14
C ILE A 38 -21.32 10.25 -28.86
N ASP A 39 -22.55 9.90 -28.50
CA ASP A 39 -23.42 8.81 -28.94
C ASP A 39 -22.94 7.35 -29.10
N SER A 40 -23.90 6.50 -28.78
CA SER A 40 -24.07 5.05 -28.92
C SER A 40 -23.47 4.42 -30.18
N ALA A 41 -22.78 3.29 -30.03
CA ALA A 41 -23.11 2.03 -30.72
C ALA A 41 -22.06 0.94 -30.45
N ALA A 42 -22.56 -0.26 -30.16
CA ALA A 42 -22.02 -1.58 -30.50
C ALA A 42 -20.50 -1.87 -30.30
N ALA A 43 -20.28 -2.80 -29.36
CA ALA A 43 -19.14 -3.70 -29.12
C ALA A 43 -18.30 -4.12 -30.37
N PRO A 44 -17.13 -4.80 -30.24
CA PRO A 44 -16.67 -5.60 -29.08
C PRO A 44 -15.13 -5.62 -28.84
N ILE A 45 -14.69 -6.50 -27.92
CA ILE A 45 -13.38 -7.19 -27.88
C ILE A 45 -12.29 -6.55 -26.99
N ASP A 46 -12.08 -7.22 -25.85
CA ASP A 46 -10.81 -7.56 -25.19
C ASP A 46 -9.65 -6.56 -25.21
N SER A 47 -9.39 -5.91 -24.07
CA SER A 47 -8.04 -5.86 -23.50
C SER A 47 -7.97 -5.21 -22.12
N ALA A 48 -7.10 -5.80 -21.30
CA ALA A 48 -6.55 -5.30 -20.03
C ALA A 48 -7.32 -5.60 -18.74
N ALA A 49 -7.50 -6.90 -18.45
CA ALA A 49 -7.00 -7.50 -17.21
C ALA A 49 -7.29 -9.01 -17.23
N SER A 50 -6.26 -9.85 -17.41
CA SER A 50 -6.36 -11.24 -16.95
C SER A 50 -6.41 -11.24 -15.42
N PRO A 51 -7.34 -12.00 -14.80
CA PRO A 51 -6.97 -12.66 -13.57
C PRO A 51 -7.46 -14.11 -13.57
N THR A 52 -7.05 -14.92 -14.55
CA THR A 52 -7.19 -16.39 -14.49
C THR A 52 -5.97 -17.07 -13.88
N SER A 53 -5.38 -16.45 -12.84
CA SER A 53 -4.41 -17.13 -11.98
C SER A 53 -5.05 -17.34 -10.61
N THR A 54 -5.53 -18.56 -10.34
CA THR A 54 -6.13 -18.94 -9.04
C THR A 54 -5.09 -18.97 -7.90
N ALA A 55 -3.81 -18.84 -8.22
CA ALA A 55 -2.74 -18.92 -7.24
C ALA A 55 -2.69 -17.65 -6.35
N PRO A 56 -2.44 -17.80 -5.04
CA PRO A 56 -2.23 -16.67 -4.15
C PRO A 56 -0.91 -15.96 -4.48
N THR A 57 -0.96 -14.64 -4.57
CA THR A 57 0.22 -13.79 -4.82
C THR A 57 0.38 -12.78 -3.70
N VAL A 58 1.61 -12.28 -3.50
CA VAL A 58 1.87 -11.25 -2.49
C VAL A 58 1.40 -9.91 -3.03
N ASN A 59 0.50 -9.26 -2.30
CA ASN A 59 -0.05 -7.95 -2.63
C ASN A 59 0.22 -6.99 -1.49
N ILE A 60 0.42 -5.71 -1.83
CA ILE A 60 0.58 -4.59 -0.90
C ILE A 60 -0.73 -3.83 -0.87
N VAL A 61 -1.34 -3.76 0.32
CA VAL A 61 -2.59 -3.08 0.60
C VAL A 61 -2.25 -1.78 1.32
N PHE A 62 -2.58 -0.66 0.71
CA PHE A 62 -2.50 0.66 1.31
C PHE A 62 -3.80 0.95 2.05
N THR A 63 -3.68 1.40 3.30
CA THR A 63 -4.82 1.75 4.14
C THR A 63 -4.68 3.17 4.66
N GLU A 64 -5.77 3.69 5.18
CA GLU A 64 -5.74 4.83 6.08
C GLU A 64 -4.87 4.51 7.30
N LYS A 65 -4.29 5.56 7.89
CA LYS A 65 -3.43 5.43 9.07
C LYS A 65 -4.30 5.28 10.32
N PRO A 66 -4.26 4.14 11.03
CA PRO A 66 -4.90 4.06 12.33
C PRO A 66 -4.15 4.97 13.33
N GLU A 67 -4.89 5.75 14.12
CA GLU A 67 -4.30 6.65 15.11
C GLU A 67 -3.96 5.93 16.42
N GLY A 68 -2.79 6.23 16.98
CA GLY A 68 -2.50 6.06 18.41
C GLY A 68 -2.04 4.68 18.91
N GLU A 69 -2.14 3.60 18.13
CA GLU A 69 -1.82 2.23 18.58
C GLU A 69 -1.18 1.36 17.48
N ASP A 70 -0.83 0.12 17.82
CA ASP A 70 -0.38 -0.90 16.90
C ASP A 70 -1.40 -1.11 15.76
N PRO A 71 -1.01 -0.95 14.48
CA PRO A 71 -1.94 -1.12 13.37
C PRO A 71 -2.25 -2.60 13.03
N GLU A 72 -1.53 -3.55 13.61
CA GLU A 72 -1.68 -4.98 13.32
C GLU A 72 -3.10 -5.52 13.56
N PRO A 73 -3.75 -5.27 14.72
CA PRO A 73 -5.13 -5.70 14.96
C PRO A 73 -6.12 -5.13 13.94
N TYR A 74 -5.90 -3.89 13.50
CA TYR A 74 -6.72 -3.26 12.47
C TYR A 74 -6.56 -3.96 11.11
N TYR A 75 -5.34 -4.31 10.73
CA TYR A 75 -5.07 -5.06 9.50
C TYR A 75 -5.63 -6.48 9.54
N ILE A 76 -5.51 -7.16 10.68
CA ILE A 76 -6.09 -8.50 10.89
C ILE A 76 -7.62 -8.45 10.73
N ARG A 77 -8.29 -7.41 11.22
CA ARG A 77 -9.74 -7.23 11.03
C ARG A 77 -10.14 -7.05 9.57
N ILE A 78 -9.38 -6.29 8.79
CA ILE A 78 -9.62 -6.11 7.35
C ILE A 78 -9.45 -7.44 6.62
N LEU A 79 -8.39 -8.18 6.94
CA LEU A 79 -8.10 -9.49 6.35
C LEU A 79 -9.15 -10.54 6.74
N SER A 80 -9.54 -10.60 8.01
CA SER A 80 -10.50 -11.58 8.51
C SER A 80 -11.90 -11.37 7.94
N ALA A 81 -12.28 -10.12 7.62
CA ALA A 81 -13.54 -9.83 6.94
C ALA A 81 -13.65 -10.47 5.55
N VAL A 82 -12.52 -10.76 4.89
CA VAL A 82 -12.49 -11.38 3.55
C VAL A 82 -12.13 -12.87 3.64
N LEU A 83 -11.27 -13.25 4.57
CA LEU A 83 -10.81 -14.64 4.76
C LEU A 83 -11.76 -15.47 5.64
N GLY A 84 -12.61 -14.83 6.42
CA GLY A 84 -13.58 -15.47 7.31
C GLY A 84 -13.04 -15.95 8.66
N SER A 85 -11.73 -15.78 8.93
CA SER A 85 -11.09 -16.18 10.19
C SER A 85 -9.92 -15.26 10.54
N GLU A 86 -9.68 -15.07 11.84
CA GLU A 86 -8.56 -14.28 12.36
C GLU A 86 -7.22 -15.03 12.21
N GLU A 87 -7.24 -16.35 12.38
CA GLU A 87 -6.08 -17.23 12.21
C GLU A 87 -5.59 -17.20 10.76
N ALA A 88 -6.53 -17.34 9.80
CA ALA A 88 -6.22 -17.22 8.38
C ALA A 88 -5.68 -15.83 8.01
N ALA A 89 -6.20 -14.78 8.67
CA ALA A 89 -5.69 -13.41 8.49
C ALA A 89 -4.25 -13.25 8.98
N LYS A 90 -3.91 -13.80 10.13
CA LYS A 90 -2.54 -13.78 10.66
C LYS A 90 -1.57 -14.56 9.78
N GLU A 91 -2.00 -15.69 9.23
CA GLU A 91 -1.18 -16.50 8.30
C GLU A 91 -0.96 -15.79 6.96
N ALA A 92 -1.99 -15.10 6.46
CA ALA A 92 -1.91 -14.37 5.19
C ALA A 92 -1.08 -13.07 5.30
N LEU A 93 -1.06 -12.44 6.48
CA LEU A 93 -0.33 -11.20 6.75
C LEU A 93 1.18 -11.45 6.75
N LEU A 94 1.87 -10.87 5.77
CA LEU A 94 3.31 -11.07 5.58
C LEU A 94 4.14 -9.94 6.20
N TYR A 95 3.64 -8.72 6.14
CA TYR A 95 4.33 -7.55 6.73
C TYR A 95 3.36 -6.42 7.00
N SER A 96 3.54 -5.72 8.12
CA SER A 96 2.79 -4.52 8.50
C SER A 96 3.67 -3.27 8.33
N TYR A 97 3.28 -2.35 7.44
CA TYR A 97 3.93 -1.06 7.29
C TYR A 97 3.40 -0.07 8.35
N LYS A 98 4.32 0.51 9.14
CA LYS A 98 4.00 1.43 10.24
C LYS A 98 4.54 2.85 10.06
N ASN A 99 5.60 3.01 9.26
CA ASN A 99 6.41 4.25 9.23
C ASN A 99 6.21 5.08 7.95
N ALA A 100 6.71 4.60 6.82
CA ALA A 100 6.73 5.35 5.56
C ALA A 100 5.41 5.28 4.78
N ALA A 101 4.59 4.27 5.05
CA ALA A 101 3.28 4.07 4.47
C ALA A 101 2.40 3.35 5.49
N SER A 102 1.10 3.62 5.44
CA SER A 102 0.09 2.87 6.18
C SER A 102 -0.47 1.77 5.27
N GLY A 103 -0.44 0.55 5.78
CA GLY A 103 -0.83 -0.63 5.02
C GLY A 103 -0.09 -1.88 5.44
N PHE A 104 -0.32 -2.95 4.70
CA PHE A 104 0.27 -4.25 4.93
C PHE A 104 0.51 -4.99 3.62
N SER A 105 1.38 -5.99 3.65
CA SER A 105 1.49 -6.96 2.56
C SER A 105 0.92 -8.30 2.99
N ALA A 106 0.19 -8.96 2.10
CA ALA A 106 -0.45 -10.23 2.37
C ALA A 106 -0.46 -11.13 1.14
N LYS A 107 -0.48 -12.45 1.36
CA LYS A 107 -0.73 -13.44 0.31
C LYS A 107 -2.23 -13.56 0.08
N LEU A 108 -2.68 -13.17 -1.11
CA LEU A 108 -4.10 -13.10 -1.46
C LEU A 108 -4.34 -13.70 -2.84
N THR A 109 -5.47 -14.38 -2.99
CA THR A 109 -5.99 -14.76 -4.31
C THR A 109 -6.61 -13.54 -5.00
N PRO A 110 -6.75 -13.56 -6.35
CA PRO A 110 -7.37 -12.42 -7.04
C PRO A 110 -8.80 -12.11 -6.55
N GLN A 111 -9.57 -13.13 -6.16
CA GLN A 111 -10.90 -12.94 -5.58
C GLN A 111 -10.85 -12.23 -4.23
N GLN A 112 -9.88 -12.57 -3.38
CA GLN A 112 -9.69 -11.90 -2.09
C GLN A 112 -9.23 -10.45 -2.27
N VAL A 113 -8.39 -10.17 -3.27
CA VAL A 113 -7.98 -8.78 -3.60
C VAL A 113 -9.19 -7.90 -3.92
N ILE A 114 -10.16 -8.41 -4.67
CA ILE A 114 -11.43 -7.72 -4.97
C ILE A 114 -12.27 -7.52 -3.71
N GLY A 115 -12.23 -8.47 -2.77
CA GLY A 115 -12.89 -8.33 -1.47
C GLY A 115 -12.26 -7.24 -0.62
N ILE A 116 -10.92 -7.21 -0.56
CA ILE A 116 -10.17 -6.24 0.25
C ILE A 116 -10.30 -4.82 -0.30
N SER A 117 -10.31 -4.63 -1.62
CA SER A 117 -10.47 -3.29 -2.20
C SER A 117 -11.81 -2.62 -1.87
N LYS A 118 -12.79 -3.39 -1.39
CA LYS A 118 -14.10 -2.89 -0.94
C LYS A 118 -14.19 -2.63 0.56
N GLN A 119 -13.16 -3.02 1.34
CA GLN A 119 -13.17 -2.84 2.78
C GLN A 119 -12.96 -1.36 3.16
N PRO A 120 -13.64 -0.87 4.21
CA PRO A 120 -13.48 0.51 4.65
C PRO A 120 -12.04 0.78 5.11
N GLY A 121 -11.51 1.94 4.74
CA GLY A 121 -10.14 2.34 5.05
C GLY A 121 -9.07 1.72 4.15
N VAL A 122 -9.43 0.89 3.16
CA VAL A 122 -8.50 0.45 2.11
C VAL A 122 -8.49 1.47 0.99
N LEU A 123 -7.30 2.03 0.70
CA LEU A 123 -7.10 3.06 -0.32
C LEU A 123 -6.72 2.45 -1.67
N LYS A 124 -5.85 1.43 -1.67
CA LYS A 124 -5.33 0.82 -2.90
C LYS A 124 -4.74 -0.55 -2.63
N VAL A 125 -4.85 -1.46 -3.60
CA VAL A 125 -4.14 -2.74 -3.59
C VAL A 125 -3.23 -2.81 -4.82
N VAL A 126 -1.97 -3.18 -4.64
CA VAL A 126 -1.00 -3.35 -5.73
C VAL A 126 -0.25 -4.67 -5.59
N PRO A 127 0.10 -5.35 -6.70
CA PRO A 127 0.93 -6.55 -6.64
C PRO A 127 2.34 -6.20 -6.15
N SER A 128 2.87 -7.03 -5.25
CA SER A 128 4.24 -6.88 -4.76
C SER A 128 5.24 -7.28 -5.85
N ARG A 129 6.35 -6.53 -5.97
CA ARG A 129 7.43 -6.80 -6.91
C ARG A 129 8.75 -6.92 -6.15
N THR A 130 9.47 -8.00 -6.39
CA THR A 130 10.83 -8.18 -5.86
C THR A 130 11.82 -7.46 -6.77
N LEU A 131 12.57 -6.50 -6.22
CA LEU A 131 13.66 -5.82 -6.92
C LEU A 131 14.99 -6.45 -6.51
N GLN A 132 15.82 -6.82 -7.48
CA GLN A 132 17.20 -7.24 -7.21
C GLN A 132 18.08 -6.00 -7.01
N ILE A 133 18.47 -5.75 -5.76
CA ILE A 133 19.36 -4.64 -5.43
C ILE A 133 20.79 -5.08 -5.76
N HIS A 134 21.42 -4.43 -6.75
CA HIS A 134 22.83 -4.66 -7.06
C HIS A 134 23.67 -4.03 -5.95
N SER A 135 24.20 -4.85 -5.03
CA SER A 135 25.30 -4.41 -4.17
C SER A 135 26.54 -4.26 -5.06
N GLY A 136 26.85 -3.03 -5.46
CA GLY A 136 28.06 -2.72 -6.20
C GLY A 136 29.28 -3.25 -5.48
N GLY A 137 30.05 -4.12 -6.15
CA GLY A 137 31.17 -4.83 -5.56
C GLY A 137 32.20 -3.89 -4.97
N THR A 138 32.49 -4.06 -3.69
CA THR A 138 33.72 -3.58 -3.07
C THR A 138 34.87 -4.39 -3.65
N SER A 139 35.37 -3.97 -4.82
CA SER A 139 36.66 -4.44 -5.33
C SER A 139 37.75 -3.77 -4.50
N THR A 140 38.04 -4.36 -3.34
CA THR A 140 39.26 -4.04 -2.60
C THR A 140 40.42 -4.55 -3.44
N ARG A 141 40.98 -3.66 -4.26
CA ARG A 141 42.24 -3.89 -4.97
C ARG A 141 43.34 -3.96 -3.90
N PRO A 142 44.01 -5.10 -3.69
CA PRO A 142 45.16 -5.13 -2.79
C PRO A 142 46.25 -4.26 -3.42
N HIS A 143 46.69 -3.24 -2.67
CA HIS A 143 47.89 -2.50 -2.96
C HIS A 143 49.07 -3.48 -2.89
N SER A 144 49.67 -3.82 -4.04
CA SER A 144 51.00 -4.43 -4.08
C SER A 144 52.00 -3.42 -3.51
N VAL A 145 52.59 -3.78 -2.37
CA VAL A 145 53.83 -3.17 -1.88
C VAL A 145 54.97 -3.80 -2.66
N GLN A 146 55.80 -2.96 -3.28
CA GLN A 146 57.07 -3.32 -3.89
C GLN A 146 58.19 -3.02 -2.92
#